data_AF-A0A0G0TPN3-F1
#
_entry.id   AF-A0A0G0TPN3-F1
#
_cell.length_a   1.000
_cell.length_b   1.000
_cell.length_c   1.000
_cell.angle_alpha   90.00
_cell.angle_beta   90.00
_cell.angle_gamma   90.00
#
_symmetry.space_group_name_H-M   'P 1'
#
loop_
_entity.id
_entity.type
_entity.pdbx_description
1 polymer ?
#
loop_
_entity_poly.entity_id
_entity_poly.type
_entity_poly.pdbx_seq_one_letter_code
_entity_poly.pdbx_strand_id
1 'polypeptide(L)'
;MNPFDTFLINPIFNLLVIFLKIFQTIGIPQALGLSIVLLTAVVRLAIWPLTSAQLRSSQKMAALKPHIDRIKGEHGHDKTRHQQELSKLYKEHGVNPLAGCLPLLLQLPVFFALYQVLFKIVDFNRADFLESINQKIYSPAFYLDKVPDTTFLGFNLSAKPNQWQSIGVLILLIPVITGVLQFIQSKMLAPQTAPAKVQKKEPESGDKKESMEDSLASVQSQMILIMPAMIAFFSYGFPVGLSLYWNTFTIVGIIQQYVIAGPGALGKYLPKKWQKQSLTKT
;
A
#
# COMPACT_ATOMS: atom_id res chain seq x y z
N MET A 1 23.40 18.02 5.38
CA MET A 1 22.60 16.78 5.54
C MET A 1 21.15 17.10 5.17
N ASN A 2 20.52 16.26 4.35
CA ASN A 2 19.12 16.44 3.99
C ASN A 2 18.22 16.15 5.21
N PRO A 3 17.29 17.05 5.62
CA PRO A 3 16.37 16.78 6.72
C PRO A 3 15.62 15.45 6.58
N PHE A 4 15.28 15.06 5.36
CA PHE A 4 14.63 13.78 5.08
C PHE A 4 15.50 12.57 5.47
N ASP A 5 16.81 12.66 5.24
CA ASP A 5 17.75 11.61 5.64
C ASP A 5 17.85 11.51 7.16
N THR A 6 17.99 12.66 7.83
CA THR A 6 18.19 12.71 9.28
C THR A 6 16.95 12.28 10.07
N PHE A 7 15.75 12.68 9.64
CA PHE A 7 14.51 12.46 10.41
C PHE A 7 13.74 11.20 10.01
N LEU A 8 13.87 10.70 8.77
CA LEU A 8 13.19 9.48 8.34
C LEU A 8 14.16 8.34 8.03
N ILE A 9 15.09 8.53 7.10
CA ILE A 9 15.89 7.41 6.59
C ILE A 9 16.83 6.85 7.65
N ASN A 10 17.62 7.70 8.32
CA ASN A 10 18.62 7.25 9.27
C ASN A 10 17.99 6.57 10.49
N PRO A 11 16.90 7.08 11.11
CA PRO A 11 16.22 6.37 12.19
C PRO A 11 15.65 5.02 11.75
N ILE A 12 15.00 4.95 10.59
CA ILE A 12 14.45 3.69 10.04
C ILE A 12 15.57 2.69 9.73
N PHE A 13 16.70 3.17 9.19
CA PHE A 13 17.88 2.38 8.91
C PHE A 13 18.50 1.81 10.19
N ASN A 14 18.70 2.64 11.20
CA ASN A 14 19.24 2.22 12.50
C ASN A 14 18.31 1.21 13.18
N LEU A 15 17.00 1.41 13.09
CA LEU A 15 16.02 0.46 13.61
C LEU A 15 16.11 -0.90 12.91
N LEU A 16 16.31 -0.92 11.58
CA LEU A 16 16.56 -2.16 10.84
C LEU A 16 17.81 -2.89 11.34
N VAL A 17 18.91 -2.16 11.52
CA VAL A 17 20.19 -2.71 12.00
C VAL A 17 20.07 -3.25 13.42
N ILE A 18 19.33 -2.56 14.30
CA ILE A 18 19.03 -3.05 15.66
C ILE A 18 18.31 -4.40 15.58
N PHE A 19 17.24 -4.51 14.78
CA PHE A 19 16.54 -5.79 14.62
C PHE A 19 17.45 -6.88 14.04
N LEU A 20 18.31 -6.52 13.09
CA LEU A 20 19.27 -7.44 12.50
C LEU A 20 20.25 -7.98 13.55
N LYS A 21 20.86 -7.09 14.34
CA LYS A 21 21.79 -7.48 15.41
C LYS A 21 21.11 -8.31 16.48
N ILE A 22 19.88 -7.96 16.88
CA ILE A 22 19.11 -8.76 17.85
C ILE A 22 18.91 -10.19 17.32
N PHE A 23 18.46 -10.35 16.07
CA PHE A 23 18.26 -11.68 15.50
C PHE A 23 19.56 -12.45 15.30
N GLN A 24 20.66 -11.78 14.94
CA GLN A 24 21.98 -12.38 14.86
C GLN A 24 22.49 -12.85 16.23
N THR A 25 22.34 -12.05 17.28
CA THR A 25 22.76 -12.38 18.65
C THR A 25 21.96 -13.55 19.23
N ILE A 26 20.66 -13.65 18.90
CA ILE A 26 19.80 -14.77 19.29
C ILE A 26 20.09 -16.04 18.44
N GLY A 27 20.84 -15.91 17.34
CA GLY A 27 21.18 -17.03 16.46
C GLY A 27 20.06 -17.44 15.50
N ILE A 28 19.11 -16.54 15.20
CA ILE A 28 18.01 -16.82 14.29
C ILE A 28 18.52 -16.77 12.84
N PRO A 29 18.33 -17.83 12.04
CA PRO A 29 18.73 -17.83 10.63
C PRO A 29 17.88 -16.83 9.82
N GLN A 30 18.40 -16.40 8.67
CA GLN A 30 17.71 -15.47 7.76
C GLN A 30 17.35 -14.11 8.42
N ALA A 31 18.20 -13.67 9.36
CA ALA A 31 18.00 -12.49 10.19
C ALA A 31 17.60 -11.24 9.39
N LEU A 32 18.25 -10.97 8.24
CA LEU A 32 17.95 -9.79 7.41
C LEU A 32 16.49 -9.77 6.92
N GLY A 33 15.99 -10.89 6.39
CA GLY A 33 14.61 -10.96 5.91
C GLY A 33 13.61 -10.79 7.05
N LEU A 34 13.87 -11.40 8.20
CA LEU A 34 13.04 -11.20 9.40
C LEU A 34 13.08 -9.75 9.90
N SER A 35 14.24 -9.08 9.85
CA SER A 35 14.36 -7.67 10.23
C SER A 35 13.55 -6.77 9.32
N ILE A 36 13.53 -7.03 8.01
CA ILE A 36 12.70 -6.30 7.05
C ILE A 36 11.22 -6.51 7.37
N VAL A 37 10.79 -7.76 7.60
CA VAL A 37 9.40 -8.09 7.96
C VAL A 37 8.99 -7.37 9.25
N LEU A 38 9.82 -7.47 10.30
CA LEU A 38 9.56 -6.86 11.60
C LEU A 38 9.51 -5.34 11.51
N LEU A 39 10.48 -4.72 10.83
CA LEU A 39 10.50 -3.27 10.61
C LEU A 39 9.22 -2.80 9.92
N THR A 40 8.83 -3.50 8.86
CA THR A 40 7.63 -3.16 8.09
C THR A 40 6.38 -3.25 8.97
N ALA A 41 6.26 -4.31 9.77
CA ALA A 41 5.15 -4.48 10.69
C ALA A 41 5.13 -3.38 11.76
N VAL A 42 6.26 -3.06 12.39
CA VAL A 42 6.39 -2.01 13.42
C VAL A 42 6.01 -0.64 12.86
N VAL A 43 6.56 -0.25 11.70
CA VAL A 43 6.22 1.02 11.05
C VAL A 43 4.73 1.08 10.74
N ARG A 44 4.15 -0.01 10.23
CA ARG A 44 2.73 -0.06 9.92
C ARG A 44 1.83 -0.02 11.17
N LEU A 45 2.25 -0.64 12.26
CA LEU A 45 1.56 -0.56 13.56
C LEU A 45 1.62 0.85 14.15
N ALA A 46 2.75 1.55 14.00
CA ALA A 46 2.89 2.94 14.46
C ALA A 46 1.92 3.88 13.72
N ILE A 47 1.71 3.69 12.41
CA ILE A 47 0.75 4.47 11.62
C ILE A 47 -0.69 3.89 11.63
N TRP A 48 -0.93 2.81 12.38
CA TRP A 48 -2.24 2.15 12.46
C TRP A 48 -3.39 3.09 12.84
N PRO A 49 -3.32 3.94 13.88
CA PRO A 49 -4.45 4.79 14.26
C PRO A 49 -4.85 5.75 13.13
N LEU A 50 -3.85 6.28 12.43
CA LEU A 50 -4.03 7.22 11.34
C LEU A 50 -4.65 6.55 10.10
N THR A 51 -4.10 5.40 9.69
CA THR A 51 -4.65 4.59 8.59
C THR A 51 -6.05 4.06 8.91
N SER A 52 -6.35 3.77 10.18
CA SER A 52 -7.68 3.39 10.63
C SER A 52 -8.70 4.52 10.51
N ALA A 53 -8.31 5.75 10.89
CA ALA A 53 -9.16 6.93 10.74
C ALA A 53 -9.47 7.21 9.26
N GLN A 54 -8.45 7.09 8.40
CA GLN A 54 -8.60 7.26 6.96
C GLN A 54 -9.54 6.22 6.34
N LEU A 55 -9.39 4.95 6.73
CA LEU A 55 -10.25 3.88 6.24
C LEU A 55 -11.73 4.11 6.62
N ARG A 56 -11.99 4.50 7.88
CA ARG A 56 -13.35 4.83 8.33
C ARG A 56 -13.92 6.02 7.56
N SER A 57 -13.11 7.04 7.25
CA SER A 57 -13.54 8.17 6.43
C SER A 57 -13.94 7.74 5.01
N SER A 58 -13.15 6.85 4.38
CA SER A 58 -13.47 6.29 3.06
C SER A 58 -14.78 5.48 3.08
N GLN A 59 -15.06 4.73 4.14
CA GLN A 59 -16.33 4.01 4.29
C GLN A 59 -17.53 4.95 4.41
N LYS A 60 -17.41 6.06 5.15
CA LYS A 60 -18.45 7.09 5.24
C LYS A 60 -18.73 7.71 3.87
N MET A 61 -17.69 8.00 3.08
CA MET A 61 -17.87 8.44 1.69
C MET A 61 -18.61 7.42 0.84
N ALA A 62 -18.25 6.14 0.94
CA ALA A 62 -18.91 5.07 0.20
C ALA A 62 -20.41 4.93 0.55
N ALA A 63 -20.77 5.20 1.81
CA ALA A 63 -22.17 5.19 2.27
C ALA A 63 -23.00 6.36 1.73
N LEU A 64 -22.37 7.48 1.35
CA LEU A 64 -23.04 8.64 0.75
C LEU A 64 -23.30 8.49 -0.75
N LYS A 65 -22.74 7.46 -1.40
CA LYS A 65 -22.92 7.23 -2.84
C LYS A 65 -24.37 7.32 -3.35
N PRO A 66 -25.41 6.73 -2.72
CA PRO A 66 -26.78 6.87 -3.21
C PRO A 66 -27.28 8.32 -3.21
N HIS A 67 -26.85 9.14 -2.25
CA HIS A 67 -27.20 10.57 -2.21
C HIS A 67 -26.43 11.36 -3.26
N ILE A 68 -25.16 11.02 -3.48
CA ILE A 68 -24.33 11.57 -4.57
C ILE A 68 -24.98 11.27 -5.93
N ASP A 69 -25.39 10.02 -6.16
CA ASP A 69 -26.04 9.58 -7.40
C ASP A 69 -27.39 10.32 -7.62
N ARG A 70 -28.12 10.62 -6.53
CA ARG A 70 -29.35 11.41 -6.58
C ARG A 70 -29.09 12.87 -6.99
N ILE A 71 -28.14 13.55 -6.34
CA ILE A 71 -27.75 14.92 -6.68
C ILE A 71 -27.32 15.00 -8.15
N LYS A 72 -26.56 13.99 -8.62
CA LYS A 72 -26.16 13.88 -10.01
C LYS A 72 -27.36 13.75 -10.97
N GLY A 73 -28.38 12.98 -10.59
CA GLY A 73 -29.62 12.86 -11.37
C GLY A 73 -30.44 14.16 -11.44
N GLU A 74 -30.49 14.92 -10.34
CA GLU A 74 -31.27 16.16 -10.24
C GLU A 74 -30.54 17.39 -10.81
N HIS A 75 -29.22 17.47 -10.64
CA HIS A 75 -28.42 18.67 -10.93
C HIS A 75 -27.22 18.44 -11.85
N GLY A 76 -27.02 17.24 -12.41
CA GLY A 76 -25.85 16.93 -13.26
C GLY A 76 -25.69 17.80 -14.51
N HIS A 77 -26.77 18.47 -14.96
CA HIS A 77 -26.73 19.43 -16.08
C HIS A 77 -26.14 20.79 -15.71
N ASP A 78 -26.21 21.19 -14.44
CA ASP A 78 -25.66 22.45 -13.92
C ASP A 78 -24.48 22.15 -12.99
N LYS A 79 -23.26 22.28 -13.54
CA LYS A 79 -22.02 21.97 -12.82
C LYS A 79 -21.87 22.78 -11.53
N THR A 80 -22.34 24.02 -11.50
CA THR A 80 -22.18 24.90 -10.34
C THR A 80 -23.13 24.48 -9.23
N ARG A 81 -24.41 24.25 -9.54
CA ARG A 81 -25.40 23.72 -8.58
C ARG A 81 -25.00 22.34 -8.09
N HIS A 82 -24.56 21.45 -8.98
CA HIS A 82 -24.08 20.11 -8.63
C HIS A 82 -22.95 20.14 -7.60
N GLN A 83 -21.91 20.96 -7.85
CA GLN A 83 -20.80 21.11 -6.91
C GLN A 83 -21.23 21.73 -5.57
N GLN A 84 -22.17 22.68 -5.58
CA GLN A 84 -22.71 23.29 -4.37
C GLN A 84 -23.48 22.27 -3.52
N GLU A 85 -24.39 21.50 -4.12
CA GLU A 85 -25.19 20.49 -3.41
C GLU A 85 -24.33 19.33 -2.91
N LEU A 86 -23.32 18.90 -3.69
CA LEU A 86 -22.33 17.92 -3.21
C LEU A 86 -21.54 18.43 -1.99
N SER A 87 -21.08 19.68 -2.04
CA SER A 87 -20.34 20.28 -0.92
C SER A 87 -21.21 20.41 0.33
N LYS A 88 -22.49 20.77 0.16
CA LYS A 88 -23.47 20.78 1.25
C LYS A 88 -23.68 19.38 1.83
N LEU A 89 -23.90 18.37 0.98
CA LEU A 89 -24.07 16.98 1.41
C LEU A 89 -22.87 16.51 2.25
N TYR A 90 -21.64 16.77 1.79
CA TYR A 90 -20.43 16.43 2.52
C TYR A 90 -20.32 17.16 3.87
N LYS A 91 -20.68 18.44 3.92
CA LYS A 91 -20.70 19.23 5.17
C LYS A 91 -21.75 18.75 6.16
N GLU A 92 -22.97 18.49 5.69
CA GLU A 92 -24.09 17.99 6.51
C GLU A 92 -23.76 16.64 7.15
N HIS A 93 -23.06 15.77 6.41
CA HIS A 93 -22.65 14.46 6.91
C HIS A 93 -21.27 14.45 7.59
N GLY A 94 -20.61 15.62 7.70
CA GLY A 94 -19.30 15.77 8.35
C GLY A 94 -18.19 14.96 7.67
N VAL A 95 -18.26 14.80 6.35
CA VAL A 95 -17.31 14.00 5.55
C VAL A 95 -16.35 14.93 4.81
N ASN A 96 -15.04 14.67 4.94
CA ASN A 96 -14.02 15.42 4.21
C ASN A 96 -13.54 14.60 2.98
N PRO A 97 -13.77 15.07 1.74
CA PRO A 97 -13.35 14.35 0.54
C PRO A 97 -11.81 14.17 0.44
N LEU A 98 -11.04 15.10 1.01
CA LEU A 98 -9.57 15.02 1.02
C LEU A 98 -9.04 13.94 1.99
N ALA A 99 -9.84 13.54 2.98
CA ALA A 99 -9.43 12.49 3.91
C ALA A 99 -9.31 11.12 3.22
N GLY A 100 -9.94 10.93 2.06
CA GLY A 100 -9.81 9.72 1.24
C GLY A 100 -8.49 9.58 0.50
N CYS A 101 -7.84 10.69 0.10
CA CYS A 101 -6.54 10.69 -0.58
C CYS A 101 -5.35 10.95 0.36
N LEU A 102 -5.63 11.42 1.58
CA LEU A 102 -4.65 11.59 2.65
C LEU A 102 -3.75 10.37 2.94
N PRO A 103 -4.23 9.10 2.87
CA PRO A 103 -3.37 7.94 3.01
C PRO A 103 -2.20 7.94 2.05
N LEU A 104 -2.44 8.29 0.78
CA LEU A 104 -1.43 8.24 -0.26
C LEU A 104 -0.33 9.27 -0.02
N LEU A 105 -0.72 10.50 0.34
CA LEU A 105 0.23 11.59 0.60
C LEU A 105 1.13 11.30 1.79
N LEU A 106 0.57 10.75 2.87
CA LEU A 106 1.37 10.39 4.05
C LEU A 106 2.22 9.14 3.81
N GLN A 107 1.74 8.19 3.01
CA GLN A 107 2.44 6.95 2.73
C GLN A 107 3.68 7.18 1.86
N LEU A 108 3.65 8.15 0.94
CA LEU A 108 4.74 8.41 0.00
C LEU A 108 6.10 8.68 0.68
N PRO A 109 6.23 9.60 1.68
CA PRO A 109 7.47 9.80 2.42
C PRO A 109 7.99 8.53 3.12
N VAL A 110 7.11 7.78 3.79
CA VAL A 110 7.48 6.56 4.52
C VAL A 110 7.94 5.48 3.54
N PHE A 111 7.22 5.31 2.43
CA PHE A 111 7.58 4.40 1.35
C PHE A 111 8.95 4.75 0.77
N PHE A 112 9.20 6.01 0.47
CA PHE A 112 10.47 6.46 -0.12
C PHE A 112 11.64 6.26 0.86
N ALA A 113 11.41 6.52 2.15
CA ALA A 113 12.41 6.27 3.18
C ALA A 113 12.75 4.77 3.30
N LEU A 114 11.73 3.90 3.41
CA LEU A 114 11.92 2.45 3.47
C LEU A 114 12.56 1.90 2.21
N TYR A 115 12.14 2.36 1.03
CA TYR A 115 12.76 2.01 -0.25
C TYR A 115 14.26 2.31 -0.25
N GLN A 116 14.65 3.51 0.17
CA GLN A 116 16.07 3.89 0.25
C GLN A 116 16.85 3.04 1.27
N VAL A 117 16.26 2.75 2.43
CA VAL A 117 16.88 1.88 3.44
C VAL A 117 17.13 0.49 2.88
N LEU A 118 16.11 -0.09 2.23
CA LEU A 118 16.22 -1.43 1.66
C LEU A 118 17.21 -1.48 0.52
N PHE A 119 17.20 -0.50 -0.39
CA PHE A 119 18.19 -0.42 -1.47
C PHE A 119 19.62 -0.35 -0.92
N LYS A 120 19.86 0.43 0.13
CA LYS A 120 21.19 0.57 0.73
C LYS A 120 21.68 -0.73 1.38
N ILE A 121 20.79 -1.51 2.00
CA ILE A 121 21.17 -2.73 2.71
C ILE A 121 21.20 -3.99 1.83
N VAL A 122 20.41 -4.03 0.75
CA VAL A 122 20.37 -5.18 -0.17
C VAL A 122 21.34 -5.04 -1.35
N ASP A 123 21.99 -3.88 -1.52
CA ASP A 123 23.05 -3.69 -2.52
C ASP A 123 24.44 -3.82 -1.88
N PHE A 124 24.82 -5.08 -1.63
CA PHE A 124 26.08 -5.48 -0.97
C PHE A 124 27.23 -5.77 -1.97
N ASN A 125 27.00 -5.61 -3.27
CA ASN A 125 28.06 -5.71 -4.29
C ASN A 125 29.04 -4.52 -4.27
N ARG A 126 28.87 -3.61 -3.32
CA ARG A 126 29.71 -2.42 -3.15
C ARG A 126 30.90 -2.76 -2.27
N ALA A 127 32.11 -2.50 -2.76
CA ALA A 127 33.36 -2.76 -2.03
C ALA A 127 33.42 -2.01 -0.67
N ASP A 128 32.70 -0.91 -0.56
CA ASP A 128 32.55 -0.04 0.61
C ASP A 128 31.28 -0.35 1.43
N PHE A 129 30.62 -1.50 1.26
CA PHE A 129 29.34 -1.79 1.93
C PHE A 129 29.43 -1.58 3.46
N LEU A 130 30.36 -2.23 4.14
CA LEU A 130 30.47 -2.15 5.60
C LEU A 130 30.79 -0.72 6.07
N GLU A 131 31.68 -0.03 5.38
CA GLU A 131 32.05 1.34 5.72
C GLU A 131 30.86 2.30 5.53
N SER A 132 30.20 2.25 4.37
CA SER A 132 29.07 3.11 4.03
C SER A 132 27.84 2.89 4.92
N ILE A 133 27.69 1.67 5.46
CA ILE A 133 26.65 1.30 6.41
C ILE A 133 27.03 1.78 7.82
N ASN A 134 28.24 1.46 8.29
CA ASN A 134 28.67 1.80 9.66
C ASN A 134 28.76 3.32 9.88
N GLN A 135 29.09 4.11 8.86
CA GLN A 135 29.05 5.59 8.92
C GLN A 135 27.65 6.15 9.22
N LYS A 136 26.58 5.40 8.94
CA LYS A 136 25.18 5.84 9.17
C LYS A 136 24.57 5.31 10.46
N ILE A 137 25.28 4.40 11.12
CA ILE A 137 24.83 3.82 12.38
C ILE A 137 25.18 4.80 13.51
N TYR A 138 24.21 5.11 14.36
CA TYR A 138 24.37 6.11 15.42
C TYR A 138 25.29 5.66 16.55
N SER A 139 25.40 4.35 16.79
CA SER A 139 26.20 3.81 17.88
C SER A 139 27.14 2.70 17.40
N PRO A 140 28.44 2.75 17.75
CA PRO A 140 29.42 1.72 17.41
C PRO A 140 29.03 0.30 17.83
N ALA A 141 28.21 0.16 18.88
CA ALA A 141 27.74 -1.15 19.36
C ALA A 141 26.93 -1.94 18.32
N PHE A 142 26.36 -1.26 17.31
CA PHE A 142 25.56 -1.87 16.26
C PHE A 142 26.28 -1.99 14.92
N TYR A 143 27.57 -1.66 14.85
CA TYR A 143 28.34 -1.79 13.61
C TYR A 143 28.33 -3.22 13.08
N LEU A 144 28.18 -3.34 11.77
CA LEU A 144 28.23 -4.62 11.08
C LEU A 144 29.68 -5.01 10.85
N ASP A 145 30.04 -6.22 11.30
CA ASP A 145 31.39 -6.79 11.14
C ASP A 145 31.52 -7.57 9.82
N LYS A 146 30.38 -8.01 9.26
CA LYS A 146 30.29 -8.79 8.03
C LYS A 146 29.01 -8.47 7.27
N VAL A 147 29.02 -8.74 5.97
CA VAL A 147 27.82 -8.63 5.13
C VAL A 147 26.75 -9.59 5.67
N PRO A 148 25.50 -9.14 5.89
CA PRO A 148 24.43 -10.01 6.35
C PRO A 148 24.12 -11.11 5.33
N ASP A 149 23.69 -12.28 5.81
CA ASP A 149 23.10 -13.29 4.93
C ASP A 149 21.80 -12.76 4.33
N THR A 150 21.66 -12.95 3.02
CA THR A 150 20.59 -12.37 2.20
C THR A 150 19.64 -13.42 1.69
N THR A 151 19.83 -14.67 2.10
CA THR A 151 18.89 -15.75 1.84
C THR A 151 17.70 -15.65 2.79
N PHE A 152 16.50 -15.60 2.23
CA PHE A 152 15.25 -15.63 2.98
C PHE A 152 14.21 -16.48 2.25
N LEU A 153 13.64 -17.46 2.92
CA LEU A 153 12.66 -18.40 2.35
C LEU A 153 13.12 -19.05 1.02
N GLY A 154 14.42 -19.30 0.85
CA GLY A 154 15.00 -19.88 -0.35
C GLY A 154 15.26 -18.91 -1.51
N PHE A 155 14.98 -17.61 -1.33
CA PHE A 155 15.28 -16.57 -2.30
C PHE A 155 16.39 -15.65 -1.80
N ASN A 156 17.23 -15.17 -2.70
CA ASN A 156 18.18 -14.12 -2.39
C ASN A 156 17.47 -12.76 -2.43
N LEU A 157 17.55 -11.98 -1.34
CA LEU A 157 16.88 -10.69 -1.18
C LEU A 157 17.43 -9.60 -2.13
N SER A 158 18.65 -9.72 -2.65
CA SER A 158 19.18 -8.77 -3.65
C SER A 158 18.90 -9.18 -5.09
N ALA A 159 18.56 -10.45 -5.32
CA ALA A 159 18.23 -10.94 -6.65
C ALA A 159 17.01 -10.20 -7.21
N LYS A 160 16.99 -10.01 -8.52
CA LYS A 160 15.87 -9.40 -9.23
C LYS A 160 15.16 -10.46 -10.05
N PRO A 161 13.81 -10.50 -10.06
CA PRO A 161 13.11 -11.51 -10.85
C PRO A 161 13.39 -11.45 -12.36
N ASN A 162 13.78 -10.31 -12.90
CA ASN A 162 14.23 -10.19 -14.29
C ASN A 162 15.54 -10.91 -14.63
N GLN A 163 16.25 -11.44 -13.63
CA GLN A 163 17.44 -12.27 -13.77
C GLN A 163 17.10 -13.78 -13.67
N TRP A 164 15.84 -14.15 -13.87
CA TRP A 164 15.37 -15.54 -13.71
C TRP A 164 16.14 -16.55 -14.55
N GLN A 165 16.74 -16.16 -15.68
CA GLN A 165 17.54 -17.09 -16.51
C GLN A 165 18.79 -17.59 -15.79
N SER A 166 19.41 -16.79 -14.93
CA SER A 166 20.63 -17.17 -14.19
C SER A 166 20.33 -17.73 -12.79
N ILE A 167 19.23 -17.30 -12.18
CA ILE A 167 18.89 -17.62 -10.78
C ILE A 167 17.91 -18.79 -10.69
N GLY A 168 17.08 -18.97 -11.73
CA GLY A 168 16.06 -20.00 -11.82
C GLY A 168 14.65 -19.43 -11.90
N VAL A 169 13.75 -20.20 -12.53
CA VAL A 169 12.37 -19.79 -12.86
C VAL A 169 11.52 -19.49 -11.62
N LEU A 170 11.82 -20.10 -10.46
CA LEU A 170 11.04 -19.93 -9.24
C LEU A 170 10.98 -18.48 -8.75
N ILE A 171 11.98 -17.64 -9.07
CA ILE A 171 11.97 -16.22 -8.66
C ILE A 171 10.82 -15.43 -9.30
N LEU A 172 10.26 -15.90 -10.43
CA LEU A 172 9.11 -15.30 -11.09
C LEU A 172 7.82 -15.43 -10.27
N LEU A 173 7.79 -16.29 -9.25
CA LEU A 173 6.66 -16.36 -8.32
C LEU A 173 6.54 -15.07 -7.49
N ILE A 174 7.64 -14.35 -7.25
CA ILE A 174 7.64 -13.13 -6.44
C ILE A 174 6.71 -12.04 -7.01
N PRO A 175 6.86 -11.59 -8.27
CA PRO A 175 5.96 -10.58 -8.84
C PRO A 175 4.51 -11.05 -8.95
N VAL A 176 4.28 -12.35 -9.17
CA VAL A 176 2.92 -12.93 -9.19
C VAL A 176 2.27 -12.84 -7.82
N ILE A 177 2.96 -13.28 -6.76
CA ILE A 177 2.48 -13.21 -5.38
C ILE A 177 2.23 -11.75 -4.98
N THR A 178 3.16 -10.85 -5.30
CA THR A 178 3.01 -9.42 -5.02
C THR A 178 1.80 -8.84 -5.75
N GLY A 179 1.63 -9.13 -7.04
CA GLY A 179 0.45 -8.69 -7.81
C GLY A 179 -0.87 -9.20 -7.24
N VAL A 180 -0.94 -10.47 -6.86
CA VAL A 180 -2.14 -11.08 -6.24
C VAL A 180 -2.45 -10.43 -4.89
N LEU A 181 -1.45 -10.24 -4.03
CA LEU A 181 -1.64 -9.58 -2.73
C LEU A 181 -2.12 -8.14 -2.90
N GLN A 182 -1.49 -7.37 -3.80
CA GLN A 182 -1.92 -6.00 -4.10
C GLN A 182 -3.34 -5.96 -4.66
N PHE A 183 -3.68 -6.90 -5.54
CA PHE A 183 -5.02 -7.00 -6.09
C PHE A 183 -6.06 -7.29 -5.01
N ILE A 184 -5.80 -8.26 -4.13
CA ILE A 184 -6.68 -8.59 -2.99
C ILE A 184 -6.90 -7.35 -2.12
N GLN A 185 -5.82 -6.67 -1.71
CA GLN A 185 -5.90 -5.46 -0.89
C GLN A 185 -6.71 -4.36 -1.58
N SER A 186 -6.41 -4.09 -2.85
CA SER A 186 -7.10 -3.09 -3.66
C SER A 186 -8.60 -3.40 -3.79
N LYS A 187 -8.94 -4.69 -4.01
CA LYS A 187 -10.33 -5.15 -4.05
C LYS A 187 -11.07 -5.00 -2.71
N MET A 188 -10.38 -5.18 -1.59
CA MET A 188 -10.99 -4.99 -0.27
C MET A 188 -11.23 -3.51 0.06
N LEU A 189 -10.40 -2.61 -0.47
CA LEU A 189 -10.51 -1.16 -0.33
C LEU A 189 -11.51 -0.54 -1.32
N ALA A 190 -11.86 -1.27 -2.38
CA ALA A 190 -12.85 -0.82 -3.36
C ALA A 190 -14.22 -0.55 -2.68
N PRO A 191 -14.88 0.58 -3.00
CA PRO A 191 -16.19 0.90 -2.45
C PRO A 191 -17.22 -0.21 -2.78
N GLN A 192 -17.98 -0.64 -1.77
CA GLN A 192 -18.88 -1.81 -1.87
C GLN A 192 -20.13 -1.54 -2.73
N THR A 193 -20.46 -0.28 -2.96
CA THR A 193 -21.52 0.09 -3.87
C THR A 193 -20.97 0.01 -5.29
N ALA A 194 -21.26 -1.11 -5.96
CA ALA A 194 -21.10 -1.24 -7.40
C ALA A 194 -21.53 0.07 -8.09
N PRO A 195 -20.90 0.50 -9.19
CA PRO A 195 -21.55 1.51 -10.01
C PRO A 195 -22.95 0.98 -10.29
N ALA A 196 -23.98 1.70 -9.83
CA ALA A 196 -25.31 1.55 -10.39
C ALA A 196 -25.08 1.50 -11.89
N LYS A 197 -25.42 0.35 -12.50
CA LYS A 197 -25.06 -0.05 -13.86
C LYS A 197 -24.70 1.20 -14.66
N VAL A 198 -23.43 1.33 -15.07
CA VAL A 198 -23.13 2.18 -16.22
C VAL A 198 -24.09 1.64 -17.28
N GLN A 199 -25.23 2.29 -17.43
CA GLN A 199 -26.09 2.08 -18.56
C GLN A 199 -25.14 2.37 -19.70
N LYS A 200 -24.73 1.31 -20.40
CA LYS A 200 -24.18 1.43 -21.74
C LYS A 200 -25.26 2.17 -22.51
N LYS A 201 -25.25 3.50 -22.47
CA LYS A 201 -25.83 4.30 -23.53
C LYS A 201 -24.86 4.07 -24.68
N GLU A 202 -25.39 3.49 -25.74
CA GLU A 202 -24.74 3.43 -27.05
C GLU A 202 -24.15 4.80 -27.40
N PRO A 203 -23.10 4.84 -28.25
CA PRO A 203 -22.37 6.07 -28.50
C PRO A 203 -23.24 7.02 -29.33
N GLU A 204 -24.04 7.85 -28.66
CA GLU A 204 -24.59 9.05 -29.27
C GLU A 204 -23.48 10.07 -29.37
N SER A 205 -23.06 10.30 -30.62
CA SER A 205 -22.27 11.43 -31.08
C SER A 205 -22.76 12.74 -30.43
N GLY A 206 -21.89 13.39 -29.65
CA GLY A 206 -22.14 14.74 -29.15
C GLY A 206 -21.60 14.97 -27.75
N ASP A 207 -20.39 15.53 -27.68
CA ASP A 207 -19.86 16.42 -26.63
C ASP A 207 -20.56 16.39 -25.26
N LYS A 208 -20.53 15.24 -24.57
CA LYS A 208 -20.82 15.21 -23.13
C LYS A 208 -19.52 15.45 -22.39
N LYS A 209 -19.32 16.69 -21.94
CA LYS A 209 -18.31 17.04 -20.93
C LYS A 209 -18.47 16.10 -19.75
N GLU A 210 -17.65 15.05 -19.65
CA GLU A 210 -17.59 14.17 -18.50
C GLU A 210 -17.54 15.02 -17.22
N SER A 211 -18.42 14.71 -16.28
CA SER A 211 -18.37 15.37 -14.98
C SER A 211 -17.05 14.99 -14.30
N MET A 212 -16.41 15.93 -13.61
CA MET A 212 -15.16 15.66 -12.86
C MET A 212 -15.31 14.46 -11.90
N GLU A 213 -16.52 14.20 -11.44
CA GLU A 213 -16.88 13.07 -10.59
C GLU A 213 -16.91 11.73 -11.34
N ASP A 214 -17.36 11.70 -12.60
CA ASP A 214 -17.25 10.52 -13.47
C ASP A 214 -15.79 10.21 -13.80
N SER A 215 -14.97 11.24 -14.01
CA SER A 215 -13.53 11.10 -14.17
C SER A 215 -12.89 10.55 -12.88
N LEU A 216 -13.27 11.04 -11.70
CA LEU A 216 -12.76 10.52 -10.42
C LEU A 216 -13.20 9.06 -10.15
N ALA A 217 -14.45 8.71 -10.45
CA ALA A 217 -14.98 7.36 -10.25
C ALA A 217 -14.38 6.33 -11.24
N SER A 218 -14.17 6.74 -12.50
CA SER A 218 -13.49 5.91 -13.51
C SER A 218 -12.02 5.73 -13.19
N VAL A 219 -11.31 6.80 -12.79
CA VAL A 219 -9.93 6.74 -12.29
C VAL A 219 -9.85 5.79 -11.10
N GLN A 220 -10.72 5.92 -10.10
CA GLN A 220 -10.74 5.04 -8.93
C GLN A 220 -11.01 3.57 -9.29
N SER A 221 -11.91 3.31 -10.25
CA SER A 221 -12.23 1.96 -10.70
C SER A 221 -11.08 1.33 -11.48
N GLN A 222 -10.37 2.11 -12.30
CA GLN A 222 -9.19 1.67 -13.03
C GLN A 222 -7.99 1.46 -12.12
N MET A 223 -7.85 2.27 -11.06
CA MET A 223 -6.81 2.11 -10.04
C MET A 223 -6.84 0.73 -9.38
N ILE A 224 -8.01 0.07 -9.31
CA ILE A 224 -8.13 -1.26 -8.68
C ILE A 224 -7.29 -2.31 -9.41
N LEU A 225 -7.18 -2.22 -10.73
CA LEU A 225 -6.43 -3.17 -11.54
C LEU A 225 -5.04 -2.64 -11.93
N ILE A 226 -4.96 -1.35 -12.29
CA ILE A 226 -3.73 -0.75 -12.81
C ILE A 226 -2.64 -0.73 -11.74
N MET A 227 -2.96 -0.32 -10.51
CA MET A 227 -1.94 -0.17 -9.47
C MET A 227 -1.33 -1.52 -9.05
N PRO A 228 -2.11 -2.59 -8.80
CA PRO A 228 -1.56 -3.92 -8.58
C PRO A 228 -0.72 -4.46 -9.74
N ALA A 229 -1.17 -4.25 -10.98
CA ALA A 229 -0.41 -4.67 -12.16
C ALA A 229 0.93 -3.92 -12.28
N MET A 230 0.93 -2.62 -12.02
CA MET A 230 2.13 -1.78 -12.00
C MET A 230 3.11 -2.22 -10.90
N ILE A 231 2.63 -2.49 -9.69
CA ILE A 231 3.51 -2.99 -8.62
C ILE A 231 4.06 -4.38 -8.95
N ALA A 232 3.25 -5.27 -9.55
CA ALA A 232 3.74 -6.57 -10.02
C ALA A 232 4.84 -6.41 -11.08
N PHE A 233 4.67 -5.48 -12.02
CA PHE A 233 5.69 -5.15 -13.02
C PHE A 233 6.96 -4.56 -12.38
N PHE A 234 6.83 -3.65 -11.41
CA PHE A 234 7.98 -3.12 -10.68
C PHE A 234 8.68 -4.19 -9.85
N SER A 235 7.93 -5.10 -9.23
CA SER A 235 8.48 -6.25 -8.50
C SER A 235 9.37 -7.12 -9.41
N TYR A 236 9.06 -7.21 -10.71
CA TYR A 236 9.92 -7.91 -11.67
C TYR A 236 11.31 -7.25 -11.86
N GLY A 237 11.38 -5.92 -11.80
CA GLY A 237 12.63 -5.17 -12.01
C GLY A 237 13.43 -4.89 -10.74
N PHE A 238 12.84 -5.05 -9.55
CA PHE A 238 13.45 -4.69 -8.28
C PHE A 238 13.90 -5.89 -7.44
N PRO A 239 14.81 -5.67 -6.47
CA PRO A 239 15.27 -6.73 -5.58
C PRO A 239 14.13 -7.40 -4.81
N VAL A 240 14.23 -8.71 -4.57
CA VAL A 240 13.23 -9.49 -3.81
C VAL A 240 12.99 -8.90 -2.42
N GLY A 241 14.00 -8.33 -1.77
CA GLY A 241 13.85 -7.67 -0.47
C GLY A 241 12.87 -6.49 -0.47
N LEU A 242 12.75 -5.78 -1.60
CA LEU A 242 11.73 -4.74 -1.74
C LEU A 242 10.33 -5.36 -1.88
N SER A 243 10.22 -6.45 -2.63
CA SER A 243 8.95 -7.19 -2.77
C SER A 243 8.50 -7.80 -1.44
N LEU A 244 9.44 -8.28 -0.62
CA LEU A 244 9.18 -8.75 0.74
C LEU A 244 8.58 -7.64 1.61
N TYR A 245 9.12 -6.43 1.53
CA TYR A 245 8.55 -5.26 2.18
C TYR A 245 7.12 -4.99 1.69
N TRP A 246 6.89 -4.91 0.38
CA TRP A 246 5.54 -4.68 -0.16
C TRP A 246 4.55 -5.73 0.28
N ASN A 247 4.93 -7.00 0.21
CA ASN A 247 4.06 -8.11 0.59
C ASN A 247 3.72 -8.04 2.09
N THR A 248 4.72 -7.80 2.95
CA THR A 248 4.50 -7.65 4.39
C THR A 248 3.60 -6.47 4.69
N PHE A 249 3.89 -5.31 4.08
CA PHE A 249 3.12 -4.09 4.24
C PHE A 249 1.66 -4.32 3.83
N THR A 250 1.43 -4.98 2.70
CA THR A 250 0.11 -5.31 2.17
C THR A 250 -0.64 -6.33 3.03
N ILE A 251 0.02 -7.39 3.50
CA ILE A 251 -0.58 -8.39 4.40
C ILE A 251 -1.09 -7.73 5.68
N VAL A 252 -0.26 -6.92 6.34
CA VAL A 252 -0.67 -6.19 7.55
C VAL A 252 -1.83 -5.23 7.23
N GLY A 253 -1.83 -4.62 6.04
CA GLY A 253 -2.94 -3.79 5.58
C GLY A 253 -4.23 -4.54 5.30
N ILE A 254 -4.16 -5.76 4.75
CA ILE A 254 -5.31 -6.65 4.57
C ILE A 254 -5.90 -7.04 5.93
N ILE A 255 -5.04 -7.38 6.89
CA ILE A 255 -5.46 -7.68 8.27
C ILE A 255 -6.16 -6.46 8.88
N GLN A 256 -5.56 -5.27 8.75
CA GLN A 256 -6.15 -4.02 9.22
C GLN A 256 -7.53 -3.75 8.60
N GLN A 257 -7.63 -3.87 7.27
CA GLN A 257 -8.87 -3.72 6.52
C GLN A 257 -9.94 -4.70 7.03
N TYR A 258 -9.58 -5.96 7.21
CA TYR A 258 -10.50 -6.98 7.69
C TYR A 258 -10.99 -6.71 9.11
N VAL A 259 -10.11 -6.24 10.00
CA VAL A 259 -10.45 -5.91 11.39
C VAL A 259 -11.40 -4.71 11.46
N ILE A 260 -11.16 -3.66 10.68
CA ILE A 260 -11.89 -2.38 10.76
C ILE A 260 -13.15 -2.37 9.89
N ALA A 261 -13.01 -2.84 8.65
CA ALA A 261 -13.98 -2.68 7.57
C ALA A 261 -14.54 -4.01 7.04
N GLY A 262 -14.00 -5.14 7.49
CA GLY A 262 -14.38 -6.47 7.01
C GLY A 262 -13.80 -6.79 5.63
N PRO A 263 -14.35 -7.81 4.94
CA PRO A 263 -13.80 -8.30 3.68
C PRO A 263 -14.01 -7.36 2.47
N GLY A 264 -14.71 -6.23 2.64
CA GLY A 264 -14.99 -5.30 1.55
C GLY A 264 -15.75 -5.97 0.40
N ALA A 265 -15.40 -5.61 -0.84
CA ALA A 265 -16.02 -6.18 -2.03
C ALA A 265 -15.72 -7.67 -2.27
N LEU A 266 -14.83 -8.29 -1.48
CA LEU A 266 -14.58 -9.74 -1.52
C LEU A 266 -15.60 -10.55 -0.70
N GLY A 267 -16.40 -9.91 0.15
CA GLY A 267 -17.41 -10.59 0.97
C GLY A 267 -18.34 -11.50 0.17
N LYS A 268 -18.72 -11.10 -1.05
CA LYS A 268 -19.58 -11.91 -1.95
C LYS A 268 -18.98 -13.25 -2.38
N TYR A 269 -17.65 -13.42 -2.31
CA TYR A 269 -16.96 -14.65 -2.66
C TYR A 269 -16.58 -15.49 -1.44
N LEU A 270 -16.74 -14.94 -0.23
CA LEU A 270 -16.39 -15.62 1.02
C LEU A 270 -17.59 -16.40 1.57
N PRO A 271 -17.35 -17.53 2.27
CA PRO A 271 -18.42 -18.26 2.97
C PRO A 271 -19.12 -17.37 4.01
N LYS A 272 -20.42 -17.58 4.25
CA LYS A 272 -21.25 -16.77 5.19
C LYS A 272 -20.61 -16.56 6.57
N LYS A 273 -19.87 -17.55 7.10
CA LYS A 273 -19.16 -17.45 8.39
C LYS A 273 -18.03 -16.39 8.42
N TRP A 274 -17.50 -16.02 7.25
CA TRP A 274 -16.46 -14.99 7.09
C TRP A 274 -17.01 -13.66 6.55
N GLN A 275 -18.29 -13.65 6.17
CA GLN A 275 -19.03 -12.44 5.86
C GLN A 275 -19.42 -11.77 7.18
N LYS A 276 -18.48 -11.04 7.81
CA LYS A 276 -18.87 -10.10 8.87
C LYS A 276 -19.98 -9.21 8.30
N GLN A 277 -21.16 -9.20 8.93
CA GLN A 277 -22.26 -8.30 8.59
C GLN A 277 -21.76 -6.86 8.72
N SER A 278 -21.36 -6.26 7.60
CA SER A 278 -20.96 -4.86 7.55
C SER A 278 -22.19 -3.98 7.29
N LEU A 279 -23.19 -4.04 8.16
CA LEU A 279 -24.25 -3.04 8.26
C LEU A 279 -24.70 -3.03 9.73
N THR A 280 -24.72 -1.84 10.33
CA THR A 280 -25.24 -1.51 11.67
C THR A 280 -24.38 -1.87 12.90
N LYS A 281 -23.76 -0.84 13.48
CA LYS A 281 -23.95 -0.46 14.89
C LYS A 281 -23.73 1.05 15.00
N THR A 282 -24.86 1.77 14.99
CA THR A 282 -25.08 3.18 15.40
C THR A 282 -24.22 4.27 14.75
#